data_AF-A0A7C0YH28-F1
#
_entry.id   AF-A0A7C0YH28-F1
#
_cell.length_a   1.000
_cell.length_b   1.000
_cell.length_c   1.000
_cell.angle_alpha   90.00
_cell.angle_beta   90.00
_cell.angle_gamma   90.00
#
_symmetry.space_group_name_H-M   'P 1'
#
loop_
_entity.id
_entity.type
_entity.pdbx_description
1 polymer ?
#
loop_
_entity_poly.entity_id
_entity_poly.type
_entity_poly.pdbx_seq_one_letter_code
_entity_poly.pdbx_strand_id
1 'polypeptide(L)'
;MRVLIASSEAIPYCKTGGLADVAGVLFKELNVMNIDARLILPLYSNISRDFELTDTGIELRIFLNRRYYSGRIYTHNKAIFIGCDELYGREGLYGDKTGDFADNALRFSYFCKAVIEVCKAIDFRPDIIHLNDWQTSLVPLYLRTEYSGDDFFRDTLTLLTIHNLGYQGLFSPEDLSATGLGREVFNPEGIEFYGKVNFLKAGILYADILSTVSRKYAEEITTPEYGFGLDGILKKRSADLFGILNGIDYREWSPE
;
A
#
# COMPACT_ATOMS: atom_id res chain seq x y z
N MET A 1 -16.72 -12.27 -4.75
CA MET A 1 -15.95 -11.15 -4.18
C MET A 1 -14.54 -11.18 -4.74
N ARG A 2 -14.05 -10.04 -5.20
CA ARG A 2 -12.70 -9.81 -5.73
C ARG A 2 -11.95 -8.87 -4.82
N VAL A 3 -10.77 -9.28 -4.37
CA VAL A 3 -9.95 -8.51 -3.45
C VAL A 3 -8.57 -8.29 -4.06
N LEU A 4 -8.14 -7.03 -4.16
CA LEU A 4 -6.76 -6.71 -4.47
C LEU A 4 -6.03 -6.35 -3.17
N ILE A 5 -5.10 -7.19 -2.73
CA ILE A 5 -4.24 -6.89 -1.60
C ILE A 5 -3.00 -6.18 -2.13
N ALA A 6 -2.85 -4.90 -1.81
CA ALA A 6 -1.65 -4.13 -2.10
C ALA A 6 -0.75 -4.11 -0.87
N SER A 7 0.50 -4.52 -1.03
CA SER A 7 1.51 -4.49 0.02
C SER A 7 2.89 -4.23 -0.57
N SER A 8 3.77 -3.57 0.19
CA SER A 8 5.17 -3.44 -0.18
C SER A 8 5.99 -4.68 0.13
N GLU A 9 5.49 -5.59 0.97
CA GLU A 9 6.17 -6.84 1.28
C GLU A 9 5.16 -7.96 1.55
N ALA A 10 5.51 -9.19 1.15
CA ALA A 10 4.71 -10.37 1.39
C ALA A 10 5.57 -11.63 1.22
N ILE A 11 5.40 -12.58 2.12
CA ILE A 11 5.96 -13.92 1.92
C ILE A 11 5.20 -14.65 0.80
N PRO A 12 5.88 -15.48 -0.01
CA PRO A 12 7.30 -15.84 0.08
C PRO A 12 8.25 -14.88 -0.67
N TYR A 13 7.77 -13.78 -1.22
CA TYR A 13 8.50 -12.97 -2.21
C TYR A 13 9.58 -12.06 -1.61
N CYS A 14 9.22 -11.29 -0.59
CA CYS A 14 10.12 -10.38 0.08
C CYS A 14 9.66 -10.09 1.50
N LYS A 15 10.61 -9.88 2.41
CA LYS A 15 10.34 -9.67 3.83
C LYS A 15 11.39 -8.78 4.48
N THR A 16 10.90 -7.81 5.23
CA THR A 16 11.65 -6.94 6.14
C THR A 16 11.03 -6.94 7.54
N GLY A 17 9.72 -7.17 7.66
CA GLY A 17 9.02 -7.22 8.94
C GLY A 17 7.80 -8.12 8.95
N GLY A 18 6.98 -7.98 10.00
CA GLY A 18 5.78 -8.79 10.21
C GLY A 18 4.63 -8.54 9.23
N LEU A 19 4.63 -7.39 8.55
CA LEU A 19 3.68 -7.09 7.47
C LEU A 19 3.74 -8.18 6.37
N ALA A 20 4.95 -8.65 6.04
CA ALA A 20 5.11 -9.65 4.98
C ALA A 20 4.40 -10.96 5.31
N ASP A 21 4.44 -11.37 6.58
CA ASP A 21 3.77 -12.58 7.05
C ASP A 21 2.25 -12.43 6.94
N VAL A 22 1.72 -11.30 7.42
CA VAL A 22 0.29 -11.01 7.40
C VAL A 22 -0.23 -10.96 5.95
N ALA A 23 0.41 -10.20 5.07
CA ALA A 23 -0.02 -10.04 3.69
C ALA A 23 0.04 -11.38 2.91
N GLY A 24 1.10 -12.15 3.08
CA GLY A 24 1.28 -13.45 2.41
C GLY A 24 0.27 -14.50 2.90
N VAL A 25 0.10 -14.63 4.22
CA VAL A 25 -0.86 -15.57 4.82
C VAL A 25 -2.29 -15.19 4.48
N LEU A 26 -2.67 -13.91 4.59
CA LEU A 26 -4.01 -13.45 4.23
C LEU A 26 -4.33 -13.74 2.77
N PHE A 27 -3.40 -13.44 1.86
CA PHE A 27 -3.57 -13.73 0.43
C PHE A 27 -3.80 -15.22 0.17
N LYS A 28 -3.03 -16.10 0.82
CA LYS A 28 -3.20 -17.56 0.74
C LYS A 28 -4.57 -18.00 1.27
N GLU A 29 -4.95 -17.53 2.46
CA GLU A 29 -6.20 -17.94 3.11
C GLU A 29 -7.45 -17.46 2.37
N LEU A 30 -7.46 -16.23 1.84
CA LEU A 30 -8.56 -15.77 1.00
C LEU A 30 -8.76 -16.66 -0.23
N ASN A 31 -7.67 -17.09 -0.86
CA ASN A 31 -7.75 -18.01 -1.99
C ASN A 31 -8.25 -19.41 -1.59
N VAL A 32 -7.86 -19.92 -0.42
CA VAL A 32 -8.41 -21.18 0.15
C VAL A 32 -9.92 -21.07 0.39
N MET A 33 -10.40 -19.89 0.80
CA MET A 33 -11.81 -19.57 0.97
C MET A 33 -12.57 -19.33 -0.35
N ASN A 34 -11.95 -19.59 -1.52
CA ASN A 34 -12.51 -19.35 -2.86
C ASN A 34 -12.86 -17.87 -3.13
N ILE A 35 -12.22 -16.93 -2.44
CA ILE A 35 -12.27 -15.50 -2.78
C ILE A 35 -11.27 -15.26 -3.91
N ASP A 36 -11.65 -14.48 -4.91
CA ASP A 36 -10.72 -14.12 -5.99
C ASP A 36 -9.78 -13.00 -5.53
N ALA A 37 -8.79 -13.41 -4.73
CA ALA A 37 -7.79 -12.53 -4.16
C ALA A 37 -6.55 -12.50 -5.06
N ARG A 38 -6.08 -11.29 -5.38
CA ARG A 38 -4.80 -11.03 -6.03
C ARG A 38 -3.91 -10.23 -5.09
N LEU A 39 -2.63 -10.52 -5.10
CA LEU A 39 -1.62 -9.80 -4.33
C LEU A 39 -0.81 -8.95 -5.29
N ILE A 40 -0.62 -7.66 -5.00
CA ILE A 40 0.19 -6.76 -5.82
C ILE A 40 1.33 -6.17 -4.99
N LEU A 41 2.56 -6.25 -5.53
CA LEU A 41 3.79 -5.74 -4.92
C LEU A 41 4.67 -5.00 -5.93
N PRO A 42 5.60 -4.14 -5.49
CA PRO A 42 6.71 -3.71 -6.32
C PRO A 42 7.61 -4.90 -6.67
N LEU A 43 8.16 -4.92 -7.89
CA LEU A 43 9.15 -5.92 -8.28
C LEU A 43 10.55 -5.51 -7.82
N TYR A 44 10.90 -5.85 -6.59
CA TYR A 44 12.25 -5.64 -6.06
C TYR A 44 13.25 -6.63 -6.65
N SER A 45 14.52 -6.23 -6.73
CA SER A 45 15.60 -7.04 -7.32
C SER A 45 15.82 -8.43 -6.68
N ASN A 46 15.40 -8.67 -5.44
CA ASN A 46 15.47 -10.00 -4.84
C ASN A 46 14.38 -10.94 -5.41
N ILE A 47 13.17 -10.43 -5.66
CA ILE A 47 12.06 -11.24 -6.15
C ILE A 47 12.37 -11.83 -7.54
N SER A 48 12.87 -11.00 -8.45
CA SER A 48 13.22 -11.43 -9.81
C SER A 48 14.42 -12.38 -9.88
N ARG A 49 15.22 -12.47 -8.80
CA ARG A 49 16.31 -13.45 -8.68
C ARG A 49 15.83 -14.80 -8.16
N ASP A 50 14.86 -14.78 -7.25
CA ASP A 50 14.46 -15.97 -6.48
C ASP A 50 13.25 -16.70 -7.10
N PHE A 51 12.49 -16.03 -7.97
CA PHE A 51 11.26 -16.58 -8.58
C PHE A 51 11.25 -16.45 -10.10
N GLU A 52 10.76 -17.49 -10.78
CA GLU A 52 10.47 -17.43 -12.21
C GLU A 52 9.15 -16.67 -12.44
N LEU A 53 9.26 -15.47 -13.00
CA LEU A 53 8.12 -14.59 -13.24
C LEU A 53 7.67 -14.65 -14.69
N THR A 54 6.35 -14.65 -14.90
CA THR A 54 5.75 -14.52 -16.23
C THR A 54 5.61 -13.05 -16.57
N ASP A 55 6.26 -12.60 -17.65
CA ASP A 55 6.04 -11.28 -18.24
C ASP A 55 4.68 -11.27 -18.96
N THR A 56 3.80 -10.35 -18.58
CA THR A 56 2.46 -10.24 -19.17
C THR A 56 2.48 -9.56 -20.55
N GLY A 57 3.60 -8.92 -20.91
CA GLY A 57 3.72 -8.06 -22.09
C GLY A 57 3.09 -6.68 -21.91
N ILE A 58 2.47 -6.39 -20.76
CA ILE A 58 1.81 -5.11 -20.48
C ILE A 58 2.82 -4.13 -19.89
N GLU A 59 2.90 -2.95 -20.48
CA GLU A 59 3.65 -1.80 -19.97
C GLU A 59 2.69 -0.74 -19.40
N LEU A 60 2.97 -0.27 -18.19
CA LEU A 60 2.33 0.88 -17.58
C LEU A 60 3.20 2.12 -17.79
N ARG A 61 2.57 3.23 -18.16
CA ARG A 61 3.22 4.54 -18.29
C ARG A 61 2.55 5.53 -17.36
N ILE A 62 3.22 5.86 -16.27
CA ILE A 62 2.65 6.69 -15.19
C ILE A 62 3.36 8.05 -15.16
N PHE A 63 2.58 9.14 -15.19
CA PHE A 63 3.11 10.50 -15.10
C PHE A 63 3.23 10.93 -13.64
N LEU A 64 4.46 11.15 -13.18
CA LEU A 64 4.79 11.61 -11.83
C LEU A 64 6.00 12.53 -11.89
N ASN A 65 6.10 13.47 -10.95
CA ASN A 65 7.25 14.37 -10.85
C ASN A 65 7.66 15.00 -12.20
N ARG A 66 6.65 15.43 -12.98
CA ARG A 66 6.80 16.10 -14.28
C ARG A 66 7.39 15.23 -15.41
N ARG A 67 7.42 13.91 -15.28
CA ARG A 67 7.81 12.98 -16.36
C ARG A 67 7.07 11.65 -16.30
N TYR A 68 7.21 10.85 -17.36
CA TYR A 68 6.69 9.48 -17.39
C TYR A 68 7.72 8.50 -16.86
N TYR A 69 7.24 7.54 -16.07
CA TYR A 69 7.96 6.34 -15.66
C TYR A 69 7.28 5.14 -16.31
N SER A 70 8.07 4.32 -17.00
CA SER A 70 7.60 3.08 -17.63
C SER A 70 7.93 1.89 -16.73
N GLY A 71 6.99 0.96 -16.66
CA GLY A 71 7.13 -0.26 -15.88
C GLY A 71 6.37 -1.42 -16.49
N ARG A 72 6.88 -2.63 -16.31
CA ARG A 72 6.25 -3.85 -16.84
C ARG A 72 5.52 -4.61 -15.74
N ILE A 73 4.43 -5.26 -16.12
CA ILE A 73 3.67 -6.12 -15.21
C ILE A 73 4.16 -7.55 -15.36
N TYR A 74 4.52 -8.15 -14.24
CA TYR A 74 4.87 -9.56 -14.13
C TYR A 74 3.88 -10.27 -13.22
N THR A 75 3.76 -11.59 -13.38
CA THR A 75 2.91 -12.41 -12.51
C THR A 75 3.63 -13.68 -12.08
N HIS A 76 3.30 -14.15 -10.89
CA HIS A 76 3.59 -15.51 -10.44
C HIS A 76 2.37 -16.01 -9.66
N ASN A 77 1.71 -17.06 -10.17
CA ASN A 77 0.39 -17.48 -9.70
C ASN A 77 -0.61 -16.29 -9.75
N LYS A 78 -1.29 -15.99 -8.63
CA LYS A 78 -2.20 -14.84 -8.50
C LYS A 78 -1.51 -13.58 -7.93
N ALA A 79 -0.18 -13.60 -7.77
CA ALA A 79 0.58 -12.42 -7.40
C ALA A 79 0.99 -11.63 -8.65
N ILE A 80 0.91 -10.31 -8.56
CA ILE A 80 1.24 -9.33 -9.58
C ILE A 80 2.41 -8.48 -9.08
N PHE A 81 3.41 -8.29 -9.93
CA PHE A 81 4.59 -7.48 -9.62
C PHE A 81 4.69 -6.31 -10.56
N ILE A 82 4.86 -5.13 -9.97
CA ILE A 82 5.03 -3.88 -10.69
C ILE A 82 6.53 -3.63 -10.88
N GLY A 83 7.02 -3.93 -12.08
CA GLY A 83 8.38 -3.62 -12.51
C GLY A 83 8.53 -2.14 -12.81
N CYS A 84 9.67 -1.57 -12.42
CA CYS A 84 10.18 -0.28 -12.89
C CYS A 84 11.64 -0.22 -12.45
N ASP A 85 12.57 -0.62 -13.31
CA ASP A 85 13.99 -0.80 -12.94
C ASP A 85 14.61 0.47 -12.35
N GLU A 86 14.20 1.64 -12.84
CA GLU A 86 14.63 2.94 -12.30
C GLU A 86 14.27 3.12 -10.81
N LEU A 87 13.13 2.59 -10.37
CA LEU A 87 12.60 2.76 -9.01
C LEU A 87 12.89 1.55 -8.10
N TYR A 88 12.88 0.33 -8.64
CA TYR A 88 12.94 -0.92 -7.86
C TYR A 88 14.15 -1.80 -8.19
N GLY A 89 14.91 -1.48 -9.24
CA GLY A 89 16.10 -2.22 -9.68
C GLY A 89 17.33 -2.01 -8.80
N ARG A 90 17.16 -1.94 -7.48
CA ARG A 90 18.22 -1.75 -6.48
C ARG A 90 18.02 -2.68 -5.28
N GLU A 91 19.08 -2.93 -4.51
CA GLU A 91 18.99 -3.74 -3.30
C GLU A 91 18.23 -2.98 -2.20
N GLY A 92 17.42 -3.67 -1.39
CA GLY A 92 16.64 -3.07 -0.32
C GLY A 92 15.24 -2.62 -0.73
N LEU A 93 14.28 -2.76 0.19
CA LEU A 93 12.88 -2.42 -0.07
C LEU A 93 12.60 -0.93 0.15
N TYR A 94 12.99 -0.42 1.33
CA TYR A 94 12.76 0.97 1.74
C TYR A 94 14.05 1.79 1.86
N GLY A 95 15.20 1.12 1.99
CA GLY A 95 16.48 1.75 2.26
C GLY A 95 17.62 0.75 2.21
N ASP A 96 18.81 1.24 2.53
CA ASP A 96 20.04 0.45 2.63
C ASP A 96 20.74 0.68 3.99
N LYS A 97 22.03 0.34 4.09
CA LYS A 97 22.83 0.50 5.32
C LYS A 97 22.95 1.95 5.79
N THR A 98 22.66 2.92 4.93
CA THR A 98 22.74 4.36 5.21
C THR A 98 21.41 4.98 5.63
N GLY A 99 20.31 4.23 5.50
CA GLY A 99 18.96 4.67 5.88
C GLY A 99 17.95 4.52 4.74
N ASP A 100 16.80 5.16 4.90
CA ASP A 100 15.72 5.15 3.92
C ASP A 100 16.14 5.83 2.60
N PHE A 101 15.67 5.29 1.48
CA PHE A 101 15.90 5.91 0.19
C PHE A 101 15.18 7.26 0.09
N ALA A 102 15.94 8.28 -0.30
CA ALA A 102 15.45 9.65 -0.44
C ALA A 102 14.30 9.77 -1.47
N ASP A 103 14.22 8.87 -2.45
CA ASP A 103 13.17 8.85 -3.47
C ASP A 103 11.96 7.99 -3.08
N ASN A 104 11.82 7.55 -1.82
CA ASN A 104 10.67 6.73 -1.38
C ASN A 104 9.31 7.39 -1.64
N ALA A 105 9.20 8.71 -1.50
CA ALA A 105 7.97 9.43 -1.86
C ALA A 105 7.56 9.15 -3.32
N LEU A 106 8.52 9.22 -4.24
CA LEU A 106 8.31 8.91 -5.65
C LEU A 106 8.02 7.42 -5.88
N ARG A 107 8.83 6.53 -5.29
CA ARG A 107 8.73 5.08 -5.47
C ARG A 107 7.37 4.54 -5.06
N PHE A 108 6.83 4.99 -3.93
CA PHE A 108 5.54 4.52 -3.44
C PHE A 108 4.36 5.31 -4.01
N SER A 109 4.57 6.54 -4.50
CA SER A 109 3.58 7.23 -5.34
C SER A 109 3.36 6.52 -6.67
N TYR A 110 4.46 6.09 -7.31
CA TYR A 110 4.40 5.26 -8.52
C TYR A 110 3.68 3.95 -8.25
N PHE A 111 4.02 3.26 -7.17
CA PHE A 111 3.36 2.02 -6.79
C PHE A 111 1.86 2.20 -6.60
N CYS A 112 1.44 3.21 -5.83
CA CYS A 112 0.03 3.50 -5.58
C CYS A 112 -0.75 3.78 -6.89
N LYS A 113 -0.19 4.55 -7.83
CA LYS A 113 -0.81 4.74 -9.14
C LYS A 113 -0.83 3.44 -9.96
N ALA A 114 0.24 2.65 -9.92
CA ALA A 114 0.31 1.37 -10.60
C ALA A 114 -0.72 0.36 -10.09
N VAL A 115 -1.01 0.35 -8.78
CA VAL A 115 -2.08 -0.48 -8.19
C VAL A 115 -3.42 -0.21 -8.88
N ILE A 116 -3.74 1.06 -9.14
CA ILE A 116 -4.96 1.47 -9.83
C ILE A 116 -4.89 1.12 -11.33
N GLU A 117 -3.82 1.52 -12.01
CA GLU A 117 -3.68 1.33 -13.46
C GLU A 117 -3.64 -0.15 -13.86
N VAL A 118 -3.03 -1.02 -13.05
CA VAL A 118 -3.02 -2.46 -13.30
C VAL A 118 -4.41 -3.06 -13.31
N CYS A 119 -5.29 -2.62 -12.40
CA CYS A 119 -6.67 -3.11 -12.37
C CYS A 119 -7.34 -2.93 -13.73
N LYS A 120 -7.19 -1.74 -14.33
CA LYS A 120 -7.72 -1.42 -15.66
C LYS A 120 -7.03 -2.22 -16.76
N ALA A 121 -5.69 -2.31 -16.70
CA ALA A 121 -4.90 -2.98 -17.73
C ALA A 121 -5.18 -4.48 -17.85
N ILE A 122 -5.57 -5.14 -16.76
CA ILE A 122 -5.89 -6.57 -16.74
C ILE A 122 -7.41 -6.86 -16.58
N ASP A 123 -8.24 -5.81 -16.70
CA ASP A 123 -9.70 -5.83 -16.46
C ASP A 123 -10.11 -6.54 -15.15
N PHE A 124 -9.31 -6.34 -14.09
CA PHE A 124 -9.65 -6.79 -12.75
C PHE A 124 -10.35 -5.66 -12.01
N ARG A 125 -11.66 -5.80 -11.81
CA ARG A 125 -12.50 -4.85 -11.06
C ARG A 125 -12.63 -5.34 -9.61
N PRO A 126 -11.81 -4.85 -8.66
CA PRO A 126 -11.89 -5.27 -7.27
C PRO A 126 -13.15 -4.71 -6.61
N ASP A 127 -13.82 -5.53 -5.81
CA ASP A 127 -14.83 -5.05 -4.87
C ASP A 127 -14.15 -4.31 -3.71
N ILE A 128 -12.96 -4.80 -3.30
CA ILE A 128 -12.14 -4.24 -2.23
C ILE A 128 -10.69 -4.14 -2.68
N ILE A 129 -10.07 -2.97 -2.50
CA ILE A 129 -8.62 -2.82 -2.49
C ILE A 129 -8.17 -2.73 -1.04
N HIS A 130 -7.47 -3.76 -0.59
CA HIS A 130 -6.91 -3.86 0.76
C HIS A 130 -5.48 -3.35 0.75
N LEU A 131 -5.31 -2.18 1.34
CA LEU A 131 -4.10 -1.39 1.45
C LEU A 131 -3.42 -1.69 2.77
N ASN A 132 -2.11 -1.87 2.75
CA ASN A 132 -1.31 -2.12 3.94
C ASN A 132 -0.28 -1.01 4.10
N ASP A 133 -0.36 -0.31 5.24
CA ASP A 133 0.54 0.75 5.68
C ASP A 133 0.76 1.92 4.68
N TRP A 134 1.72 2.79 5.00
CA TRP A 134 1.96 4.06 4.31
C TRP A 134 2.34 3.88 2.83
N GLN A 135 2.95 2.75 2.47
CA GLN A 135 3.43 2.43 1.12
C GLN A 135 2.31 2.35 0.08
N THR A 136 1.09 2.09 0.55
CA THR A 136 -0.12 1.95 -0.29
C THR A 136 -1.18 3.01 0.03
N SER A 137 -0.92 3.87 1.01
CA SER A 137 -1.89 4.80 1.58
C SER A 137 -2.25 5.99 0.67
N LEU A 138 -1.60 6.18 -0.48
CA LEU A 138 -2.03 7.18 -1.47
C LEU A 138 -3.09 6.66 -2.43
N VAL A 139 -3.30 5.35 -2.54
CA VAL A 139 -4.35 4.76 -3.40
C VAL A 139 -5.75 5.35 -3.15
N PRO A 140 -6.27 5.44 -1.91
CA PRO A 140 -7.62 5.92 -1.70
C PRO A 140 -7.73 7.42 -1.99
N LEU A 141 -6.66 8.19 -1.74
CA LEU A 141 -6.61 9.59 -2.14
C LEU A 141 -6.71 9.74 -3.65
N TYR A 142 -5.91 9.00 -4.43
CA TYR A 142 -6.01 9.04 -5.89
C TYR A 142 -7.41 8.62 -6.39
N LEU A 143 -8.00 7.58 -5.80
CA LEU A 143 -9.36 7.14 -6.14
C LEU A 143 -10.40 8.25 -5.88
N ARG A 144 -10.24 9.03 -4.82
CA ARG A 144 -11.16 10.11 -4.45
C ARG A 144 -10.90 11.44 -5.18
N THR A 145 -9.74 11.60 -5.82
CA THR A 145 -9.39 12.82 -6.56
C THR A 145 -9.29 12.54 -8.05
N GLU A 146 -8.16 12.05 -8.52
CA GLU A 146 -7.84 11.87 -9.94
C GLU A 146 -8.72 10.84 -10.64
N TYR A 147 -9.15 9.78 -9.94
CA TYR A 147 -9.98 8.71 -10.50
C TYR A 147 -11.44 8.77 -10.03
N SER A 148 -11.86 9.87 -9.39
CA SER A 148 -13.21 9.99 -8.80
C SER A 148 -14.35 9.88 -9.82
N GLY A 149 -14.08 10.21 -11.09
CA GLY A 149 -15.02 10.07 -12.20
C GLY A 149 -14.84 8.80 -13.04
N ASP A 150 -13.95 7.88 -12.63
CA ASP A 150 -13.71 6.64 -13.37
C ASP A 150 -14.73 5.56 -12.96
N ASP A 151 -15.68 5.28 -13.86
CA ASP A 151 -16.70 4.23 -13.71
C ASP A 151 -16.11 2.84 -13.44
N PHE A 152 -14.82 2.62 -13.71
CA PHE A 152 -14.15 1.37 -13.39
C PHE A 152 -14.15 1.06 -11.89
N PHE A 153 -14.02 2.08 -11.04
CA PHE A 153 -13.86 1.96 -9.59
C PHE A 153 -15.06 2.47 -8.79
N ARG A 154 -16.19 2.78 -9.44
CA ARG A 154 -17.39 3.35 -8.81
C ARG A 154 -17.86 2.58 -7.57
N ASP A 155 -17.81 1.25 -7.65
CA ASP A 155 -18.28 0.35 -6.59
C ASP A 155 -17.12 -0.26 -5.77
N THR A 156 -15.88 0.17 -6.02
CA THR A 156 -14.69 -0.32 -5.31
C THR A 156 -14.57 0.38 -3.96
N LEU A 157 -14.44 -0.42 -2.90
CA LEU A 157 -14.13 0.07 -1.55
C LEU A 157 -12.64 -0.11 -1.22
N THR A 158 -12.15 0.72 -0.32
CA THR A 158 -10.76 0.70 0.17
C THR A 158 -10.72 0.37 1.65
N LEU A 159 -9.90 -0.60 2.01
CA LEU A 159 -9.59 -0.97 3.39
C LEU A 159 -8.12 -0.66 3.65
N LEU A 160 -7.80 0.19 4.62
CA LEU A 160 -6.43 0.39 5.06
C LEU A 160 -6.17 -0.35 6.36
N THR A 161 -5.17 -1.24 6.39
CA THR A 161 -4.64 -1.81 7.63
C THR A 161 -3.36 -1.09 8.04
N ILE A 162 -3.35 -0.61 9.28
CA ILE A 162 -2.21 0.02 9.94
C ILE A 162 -1.56 -1.02 10.85
N HIS A 163 -0.36 -1.48 10.51
CA HIS A 163 0.36 -2.48 11.32
C HIS A 163 1.17 -1.82 12.42
N ASN A 164 1.69 -0.62 12.16
CA ASN A 164 2.43 0.16 13.13
C ASN A 164 2.36 1.65 12.79
N LEU A 165 1.63 2.41 13.61
CA LEU A 165 1.43 3.85 13.42
C LEU A 165 2.72 4.70 13.55
N GLY A 166 3.80 4.13 14.10
CA GLY A 166 5.11 4.78 14.14
C GLY A 166 5.73 4.95 12.74
N TYR A 167 5.34 4.13 11.76
CA TYR A 167 5.83 4.21 10.38
C TYR A 167 4.79 4.88 9.47
N GLN A 168 4.90 6.20 9.31
CA GLN A 168 3.87 6.99 8.64
C GLN A 168 4.18 7.37 7.18
N GLY A 169 5.42 7.18 6.73
CA GLY A 169 5.87 7.72 5.44
C GLY A 169 5.85 9.26 5.47
N LEU A 170 6.73 9.85 6.29
CA LEU A 170 6.89 11.30 6.42
C LEU A 170 7.96 11.80 5.45
N PHE A 171 7.56 12.71 4.56
CA PHE A 171 8.40 13.27 3.51
C PHE A 171 8.48 14.80 3.59
N SER A 172 9.46 15.39 2.92
CA SER A 172 9.57 16.85 2.93
C SER A 172 8.42 17.48 2.13
N PRO A 173 8.10 18.76 2.35
CA PRO A 173 7.07 19.45 1.56
C PRO A 173 7.43 19.51 0.06
N GLU A 174 8.71 19.47 -0.31
CA GLU A 174 9.17 19.40 -1.69
C GLU A 174 8.79 18.07 -2.37
N ASP A 175 8.73 16.98 -1.61
CA ASP A 175 8.34 15.66 -2.11
C ASP A 175 6.86 15.57 -2.53
N LEU A 176 6.06 16.61 -2.27
CA LEU A 176 4.69 16.68 -2.80
C LEU A 176 4.68 16.52 -4.32
N SER A 177 5.65 17.09 -5.05
CA SER A 177 5.71 16.95 -6.51
C SER A 177 5.96 15.51 -6.97
N ALA A 178 6.59 14.68 -6.12
CA ALA A 178 6.82 13.27 -6.39
C ALA A 178 5.51 12.45 -6.43
N THR A 179 4.47 12.93 -5.75
CA THR A 179 3.13 12.31 -5.73
C THR A 179 2.30 12.65 -6.97
N GLY A 180 2.65 13.71 -7.70
CA GLY A 180 1.79 14.23 -8.78
C GLY A 180 0.52 14.94 -8.29
N LEU A 181 0.29 15.01 -6.98
CA LEU A 181 -0.82 15.75 -6.37
C LEU A 181 -0.52 17.25 -6.35
N GLY A 182 -1.58 18.07 -6.43
CA GLY A 182 -1.46 19.51 -6.35
C GLY A 182 -1.42 20.02 -4.90
N ARG A 183 -1.23 21.33 -4.73
CA ARG A 183 -1.11 21.95 -3.40
C ARG A 183 -2.44 21.99 -2.65
N GLU A 184 -3.56 21.78 -3.34
CA GLU A 184 -4.90 21.74 -2.76
C GLU A 184 -5.07 20.65 -1.70
N VAL A 185 -4.34 19.53 -1.80
CA VAL A 185 -4.36 18.47 -0.77
C VAL A 185 -3.33 18.69 0.33
N PHE A 186 -2.39 19.62 0.17
CA PHE A 186 -1.31 19.91 1.12
C PHE A 186 -1.72 21.02 2.10
N ASN A 187 -2.62 20.68 3.02
CA ASN A 187 -3.11 21.52 4.09
C ASN A 187 -3.41 20.67 5.35
N PRO A 188 -3.59 21.27 6.55
CA PRO A 188 -3.78 20.53 7.80
C PRO A 188 -4.97 19.56 7.82
N GLU A 189 -5.99 19.80 7.01
CA GLU A 189 -7.17 18.96 6.81
C GLU A 189 -6.91 17.86 5.76
N GLY A 190 -5.94 18.07 4.88
CA GLY A 190 -5.43 17.12 3.90
C GLY A 190 -4.16 16.39 4.39
N ILE A 191 -3.21 16.15 3.49
CA ILE A 191 -2.06 15.26 3.74
C ILE A 191 -0.87 15.93 4.45
N GLU A 192 -0.95 17.24 4.72
CA GLU A 192 0.10 17.97 5.43
C GLU A 192 0.14 17.57 6.92
N PHE A 193 1.33 17.46 7.49
CA PHE A 193 1.53 17.08 8.87
C PHE A 193 2.79 17.74 9.44
N TYR A 194 2.60 18.84 10.18
CA TYR A 194 3.69 19.63 10.79
C TYR A 194 4.78 20.06 9.79
N GLY A 195 4.37 20.57 8.64
CA GLY A 195 5.19 21.02 7.52
C GLY A 195 5.65 19.90 6.59
N LYS A 196 5.28 18.64 6.85
CA LYS A 196 5.69 17.47 6.06
C LYS A 196 4.53 16.87 5.27
N VAL A 197 4.83 16.09 4.26
CA VAL A 197 3.84 15.23 3.57
C VAL A 197 3.75 13.92 4.33
N ASN A 198 2.53 13.47 4.67
CA ASN A 198 2.30 12.23 5.42
C ASN A 198 1.42 11.27 4.63
N PHE A 199 2.01 10.19 4.13
CA PHE A 199 1.29 9.22 3.29
C PHE A 199 0.26 8.43 4.09
N LEU A 200 0.59 8.00 5.32
CA LEU A 200 -0.36 7.26 6.15
C LEU A 200 -1.57 8.12 6.52
N LYS A 201 -1.36 9.41 6.80
CA LYS A 201 -2.45 10.38 7.03
C LYS A 201 -3.40 10.43 5.83
N ALA A 202 -2.88 10.42 4.60
CA ALA A 202 -3.69 10.35 3.40
C ALA A 202 -4.56 9.08 3.39
N GLY A 203 -3.98 7.93 3.72
CA GLY A 203 -4.72 6.68 3.84
C GLY A 203 -5.85 6.77 4.88
N ILE A 204 -5.55 7.28 6.09
CA ILE A 204 -6.51 7.45 7.18
C ILE A 204 -7.64 8.42 6.80
N LEU A 205 -7.34 9.48 6.04
CA LEU A 205 -8.34 10.45 5.61
C LEU A 205 -9.31 9.89 4.57
N TYR A 206 -8.79 9.16 3.58
CA TYR A 206 -9.53 8.88 2.34
C TYR A 206 -9.99 7.42 2.19
N ALA A 207 -9.45 6.47 2.96
CA ALA A 207 -9.91 5.09 2.92
C ALA A 207 -11.34 4.96 3.46
N ASP A 208 -12.11 3.98 2.95
CA ASP A 208 -13.49 3.75 3.40
C ASP A 208 -13.52 3.14 4.80
N ILE A 209 -12.69 2.12 5.03
CA ILE A 209 -12.57 1.44 6.32
C ILE A 209 -11.11 1.40 6.76
N LEU A 210 -10.89 1.54 8.07
CA LEU A 210 -9.59 1.41 8.71
C LEU A 210 -9.57 0.14 9.56
N SER A 211 -8.42 -0.53 9.58
CA SER A 211 -8.18 -1.63 10.51
C SER A 211 -6.78 -1.58 11.09
N THR A 212 -6.59 -2.29 12.19
CA THR A 212 -5.29 -2.43 12.84
C THR A 212 -5.19 -3.75 13.59
N VAL A 213 -4.03 -4.07 14.13
CA VAL A 213 -3.62 -5.44 14.53
C VAL A 213 -4.24 -5.96 15.83
N SER A 214 -5.03 -5.16 16.54
CA SER A 214 -5.84 -5.62 17.68
C SER A 214 -6.87 -4.58 18.11
N ARG A 215 -7.90 -5.00 18.86
CA ARG A 215 -8.89 -4.08 19.46
C ARG A 215 -8.26 -3.08 20.41
N LYS A 216 -7.37 -3.57 21.28
CA LYS A 216 -6.64 -2.72 22.23
C LYS A 216 -5.80 -1.67 21.49
N TYR A 217 -5.10 -2.09 20.44
CA TYR A 217 -4.28 -1.17 19.66
C TYR A 217 -5.14 -0.12 18.92
N ALA A 218 -6.32 -0.50 18.42
CA ALA A 218 -7.28 0.44 17.84
C ALA A 218 -7.71 1.53 18.83
N GLU A 219 -7.88 1.18 20.12
CA GLU A 219 -8.16 2.15 21.17
C GLU A 219 -6.93 3.00 21.49
N GLU A 220 -5.76 2.37 21.67
CA GLU A 220 -4.50 3.04 22.01
C GLU A 220 -4.14 4.13 20.99
N ILE A 221 -4.20 3.84 19.69
CA ILE A 221 -3.81 4.80 18.64
C ILE A 221 -4.72 6.03 18.52
N THR A 222 -5.88 6.02 19.18
CA THR A 222 -6.76 7.19 19.28
C THR A 222 -6.42 8.10 20.46
N THR A 223 -5.40 7.74 21.25
CA THR A 223 -4.91 8.53 22.38
C THR A 223 -3.65 9.32 22.00
N PRO A 224 -3.41 10.50 22.60
CA PRO A 224 -2.20 11.29 22.32
C PRO A 224 -0.88 10.55 22.60
N GLU A 225 -0.87 9.62 23.55
CA GLU A 225 0.32 8.86 23.97
C GLU A 225 0.79 7.89 22.89
N TYR A 226 -0.13 7.20 22.21
CA TYR A 226 0.19 6.17 21.21
C TYR A 226 -0.21 6.52 19.78
N GLY A 227 -0.88 7.66 19.58
CA GLY A 227 -1.37 8.08 18.27
C GLY A 227 -0.35 8.78 17.38
N PHE A 228 0.87 9.03 17.87
CA PHE A 228 1.97 9.66 17.10
C PHE A 228 1.52 10.94 16.35
N GLY A 229 0.68 11.76 16.99
CA GLY A 229 0.10 12.99 16.44
C GLY A 229 -1.05 12.79 15.43
N LEU A 230 -1.40 11.54 15.10
CA LEU A 230 -2.55 11.16 14.29
C LEU A 230 -3.77 10.76 15.15
N ASP A 231 -3.67 10.83 16.48
CA ASP A 231 -4.75 10.49 17.41
C ASP A 231 -6.04 11.29 17.12
N GLY A 232 -5.90 12.59 16.85
CA GLY A 232 -7.05 13.46 16.57
C GLY A 232 -7.84 13.05 15.34
N ILE A 233 -7.18 12.60 14.28
CA ILE A 233 -7.83 12.12 13.06
C ILE A 233 -8.38 10.70 13.23
N LEU A 234 -7.61 9.80 13.85
CA LEU A 234 -8.04 8.44 14.13
C LEU A 234 -9.28 8.41 15.03
N LYS A 235 -9.34 9.29 16.03
CA LYS A 235 -10.51 9.46 16.88
C LYS A 235 -11.75 9.90 16.10
N LYS A 236 -11.60 10.81 15.12
CA LYS A 236 -12.70 11.20 14.22
C LYS A 236 -13.17 10.05 13.34
N ARG A 237 -12.26 9.15 12.96
CA ARG A 237 -12.52 7.93 12.17
C ARG A 237 -12.84 6.70 13.03
N SER A 238 -13.05 6.84 14.34
CA SER A 238 -13.20 5.70 15.27
C SER A 238 -14.37 4.77 14.93
N ALA A 239 -15.44 5.28 14.31
CA ALA A 239 -16.56 4.48 13.84
C ALA A 239 -16.18 3.52 12.69
N ASP A 240 -15.15 3.87 11.93
CA ASP A 240 -14.65 3.10 10.78
C ASP A 240 -13.35 2.34 11.11
N LEU A 241 -12.85 2.41 12.36
CA LEU A 241 -11.58 1.84 12.79
C LEU A 241 -11.80 0.54 13.56
N PHE A 242 -11.33 -0.57 13.00
CA PHE A 242 -11.53 -1.90 13.56
C PHE A 242 -10.22 -2.60 13.95
N GLY A 243 -10.17 -3.14 15.17
CA GLY A 243 -9.06 -3.99 15.59
C GLY A 243 -9.27 -5.45 15.20
N ILE A 244 -8.45 -5.95 14.27
CA ILE A 244 -8.44 -7.35 13.81
C ILE A 244 -7.12 -7.98 14.26
N LEU A 245 -7.22 -9.03 15.08
CA LEU A 245 -6.03 -9.70 15.61
C LEU A 245 -5.27 -10.37 14.46
N ASN A 246 -3.95 -10.18 14.41
CA ASN A 246 -3.12 -10.93 13.47
C ASN A 246 -3.24 -12.43 13.75
N GLY A 247 -3.50 -13.21 12.69
CA GLY A 247 -3.42 -14.66 12.75
C GLY A 247 -1.97 -15.14 12.69
N ILE A 248 -1.74 -16.38 13.11
CA ILE A 248 -0.50 -17.12 12.88
C ILE A 248 -0.79 -18.34 12.00
N ASP A 249 0.07 -18.65 11.02
CA ASP A 249 -0.08 -19.87 10.21
C ASP A 249 0.47 -21.06 10.99
N TYR A 250 -0.42 -21.82 11.61
CA TYR A 250 -0.08 -23.03 12.37
C TYR A 250 0.52 -24.14 11.52
N ARG A 251 0.45 -24.07 10.18
CA ARG A 251 1.09 -25.08 9.30
C ARG A 251 2.60 -24.85 9.14
N GLU A 252 3.08 -23.62 9.34
CA GLU A 252 4.51 -23.31 9.37
C GLU A 252 5.07 -23.33 10.80
N TRP A 253 4.24 -22.99 11.79
CA TRP A 253 4.58 -23.04 13.21
C TRP A 253 4.16 -24.37 13.87
N SER A 254 4.48 -25.49 13.21
CA SER A 254 4.31 -26.84 13.78
C SER A 254 5.67 -27.36 14.24
N PRO A 255 5.93 -27.51 15.56
CA PRO A 255 7.19 -28.01 16.10
C PRO A 255 7.38 -29.55 15.94
N GLU A 256 6.58 -30.19 15.09
CA GLU A 256 6.60 -31.64 14.82
C GLU A 256 7.53 -32.01 13.66
#